data_AF-B7MXC8-F1
#
_entry.id   AF-B7MXC8-F1
#
_cell.length_a   1.000
_cell.length_b   1.000
_cell.length_c   1.000
_cell.angle_alpha   90.00
_cell.angle_beta   90.00
_cell.angle_gamma   90.00
#
_symmetry.space_group_name_H-M   'P 1'
#
loop_
_entity.id
_entity.type
_entity.pdbx_description
1 polymer ?
#
loop_
_entity_poly.entity_id
_entity_poly.type
_entity_poly.pdbx_seq_one_letter_code
_entity_poly.pdbx_strand_id
1 'polypeptide(L)'
;MSEINYQELREKAEKATKGSYIVGHTSVNQHGNLTGVFVCQKWKGEPGGVIAECHVNCLIESDAQAYANAEFIADANPATVLALLDERERNQQYIKRRDQENEDIALTVGKLRVELEETKSKLNEQREYYEGVISDGSKRIAELEAREIKPAKGEVLVVVSGFTGCGKSTIAGEIEIAMKAIGVPVKWTNGDAEKRMTGADWLTAIEMYKPNVRIVEVNVPRVAGTRIKGE
;
A
#
# COMPACT_ATOMS: atom_id res chain seq x y z
N MET A 1 45.02 20.21 16.57
CA MET A 1 45.52 20.00 15.20
C MET A 1 44.93 21.11 14.34
N SER A 2 45.75 21.90 13.67
CA SER A 2 45.29 22.89 12.70
C SER A 2 44.64 22.20 11.50
N GLU A 3 43.62 22.81 10.92
CA GLU A 3 42.98 22.31 9.70
C GLU A 3 44.00 22.30 8.54
N ILE A 4 44.06 21.18 7.79
CA ILE A 4 44.99 21.05 6.66
C ILE A 4 44.47 21.90 5.50
N ASN A 5 45.31 22.80 4.99
CA ASN A 5 45.01 23.53 3.76
C ASN A 5 45.31 22.65 2.54
N TYR A 6 44.27 22.01 2.01
CA TYR A 6 44.38 21.07 0.89
C TYR A 6 44.81 21.74 -0.43
N GLN A 7 44.44 23.00 -0.65
CA GLN A 7 44.83 23.72 -1.85
C GLN A 7 46.33 24.04 -1.82
N GLU A 8 46.82 24.52 -0.68
CA GLU A 8 48.24 24.75 -0.48
C GLU A 8 49.07 23.45 -0.56
N LEU A 9 48.53 22.36 -0.01
CA LEU A 9 49.15 21.03 -0.11
C LEU A 9 49.22 20.54 -1.56
N ARG A 10 48.15 20.72 -2.35
CA ARG A 10 48.12 20.42 -3.78
C ARG A 10 49.20 21.21 -4.52
N GLU A 11 49.26 22.53 -4.33
CA GLU A 11 50.25 23.39 -4.98
C GLU A 11 51.70 23.00 -4.64
N LYS A 12 51.95 22.62 -3.38
CA LYS A 12 53.26 22.11 -2.94
C LYS A 12 53.58 20.78 -3.62
N ALA A 13 52.63 19.86 -3.72
CA ALA A 13 52.82 18.57 -4.38
C ALA A 13 53.05 18.72 -5.90
N GLU A 14 52.32 19.61 -6.57
CA GLU A 14 52.49 19.87 -8.01
C GLU A 14 53.85 20.49 -8.36
N LYS A 15 54.42 21.30 -7.45
CA LYS A 15 55.74 21.92 -7.58
C LYS A 15 56.90 20.97 -7.23
N ALA A 16 56.64 19.94 -6.43
CA ALA A 16 57.65 18.97 -6.02
C ALA A 16 58.06 18.03 -7.16
N THR A 17 59.13 17.25 -6.96
CA THR A 17 59.62 16.31 -7.97
C THR A 17 58.54 15.30 -8.33
N LYS A 18 58.23 15.21 -9.63
CA LYS A 18 57.14 14.36 -10.12
C LYS A 18 57.54 12.89 -10.15
N GLY A 19 56.52 12.03 -10.11
CA GLY A 19 56.67 10.59 -10.23
C GLY A 19 56.81 9.87 -8.88
N SER A 20 57.04 8.57 -8.94
CA SER A 20 57.19 7.73 -7.75
C SER A 20 58.59 7.84 -7.16
N TYR A 21 58.67 7.74 -5.85
CA TYR A 21 59.93 7.63 -5.13
C TYR A 21 60.14 6.19 -4.66
N ILE A 22 61.39 5.84 -4.35
CA ILE A 22 61.78 4.56 -3.77
C ILE A 22 62.91 4.78 -2.75
N VAL A 23 63.07 3.83 -1.82
CA VAL A 23 64.26 3.77 -0.99
C VAL A 23 65.46 3.44 -1.88
N GLY A 24 66.51 4.25 -1.76
CA GLY A 24 67.70 4.18 -2.59
C GLY A 24 68.92 3.70 -1.82
N HIS A 25 70.01 4.45 -1.97
CA HIS A 25 71.29 4.10 -1.36
C HIS A 25 71.28 4.27 0.16
N THR A 26 72.37 3.83 0.79
CA THR A 26 72.63 4.05 2.22
C THR A 26 73.99 4.69 2.42
N SER A 27 74.10 5.47 3.49
CA SER A 27 75.35 6.07 3.95
C SER A 27 75.85 5.29 5.15
N VAL A 28 77.14 4.98 5.19
CA VAL A 28 77.79 4.29 6.32
C VAL A 28 79.07 5.02 6.72
N ASN A 29 79.38 5.03 8.01
CA ASN A 29 80.63 5.61 8.50
C ASN A 29 81.83 4.66 8.32
N GLN A 30 83.03 5.15 8.65
CA GLN A 30 84.28 4.38 8.61
C GLN A 30 84.31 3.12 9.49
N HIS A 31 83.36 3.00 10.43
CA HIS A 31 83.20 1.84 11.33
C HIS A 31 82.13 0.86 10.84
N GLY A 32 81.49 1.12 9.69
CA GLY A 32 80.45 0.27 9.11
C GLY A 32 79.05 0.51 9.67
N ASN A 33 78.85 1.51 10.52
CA ASN A 33 77.53 1.83 11.07
C ASN A 33 76.72 2.68 10.09
N LEU A 34 75.42 2.41 9.97
CA LEU A 34 74.51 3.21 9.15
C LEU A 34 74.45 4.65 9.65
N THR A 35 74.57 5.61 8.72
CA THR A 35 74.48 7.04 8.99
C THR A 35 73.28 7.69 8.29
N GLY A 36 72.73 7.07 7.25
CA GLY A 36 71.53 7.57 6.60
C GLY A 36 70.97 6.62 5.53
N VAL A 37 69.67 6.76 5.27
CA VAL A 37 68.95 6.04 4.21
C VAL A 37 68.38 7.07 3.24
N PHE A 38 68.66 6.93 1.94
CA PHE A 38 68.25 7.91 0.94
C PHE A 38 66.89 7.55 0.34
N VAL A 39 66.06 8.58 0.13
CA VAL A 39 64.85 8.51 -0.71
C VAL A 39 65.19 9.06 -2.08
N CYS A 40 65.01 8.25 -3.11
CA CYS A 40 65.37 8.60 -4.49
C CYS A 40 64.15 8.65 -5.39
N GLN A 41 64.24 9.45 -6.45
CA GLN A 41 63.28 9.37 -7.56
C GLN A 41 63.45 8.03 -8.28
N LYS A 42 62.35 7.31 -8.53
CA LYS A 42 62.38 6.06 -9.29
C LYS A 42 62.71 6.37 -10.75
N TRP A 43 63.80 5.81 -11.26
CA TRP A 43 64.21 5.95 -12.66
C TRP A 43 64.45 4.58 -13.27
N LYS A 44 63.64 4.19 -14.25
CA LYS A 44 63.70 2.87 -14.91
C LYS A 44 63.67 1.66 -13.94
N GLY A 45 63.01 1.82 -12.79
CA GLY A 45 62.92 0.78 -11.76
C GLY A 45 63.99 0.87 -10.67
N GLU A 46 65.04 1.67 -10.88
CA GLU A 46 66.19 1.79 -9.99
C GLU A 46 66.24 3.15 -9.27
N PRO A 47 67.03 3.27 -8.18
CA PRO A 47 67.23 4.55 -7.50
C PRO A 47 67.93 5.55 -8.42
N GLY A 48 67.23 6.64 -8.74
CA GLY A 48 67.75 7.77 -9.51
C GLY A 48 68.34 8.85 -8.60
N GLY A 49 67.99 10.12 -8.88
CA GLY A 49 68.43 11.26 -8.09
C GLY A 49 67.91 11.22 -6.65
N VAL A 50 68.75 11.59 -5.68
CA VAL A 50 68.40 11.71 -4.27
C VAL A 50 67.46 12.89 -4.06
N ILE A 51 66.36 12.65 -3.34
CA ILE A 51 65.34 13.65 -2.98
C ILE A 51 65.45 14.06 -1.52
N ALA A 52 65.68 13.09 -0.64
CA ALA A 52 65.82 13.29 0.80
C ALA A 52 66.74 12.24 1.41
N GLU A 53 67.28 12.54 2.60
CA GLU A 53 68.04 11.60 3.41
C GLU A 53 67.40 11.49 4.80
N CYS A 54 67.12 10.26 5.22
CA CYS A 54 66.71 9.94 6.58
C CYS A 54 67.95 9.60 7.40
N HIS A 55 68.44 10.56 8.17
CA HIS A 55 69.64 10.40 8.98
C HIS A 55 69.43 9.47 10.17
N VAL A 56 70.44 8.64 10.43
CA VAL A 56 70.62 7.96 11.71
C VAL A 56 71.12 8.99 12.72
N ASN A 57 70.28 9.36 13.68
CA ASN A 57 70.57 10.38 14.68
C ASN A 57 70.13 9.92 16.09
N CYS A 58 70.39 10.75 17.10
CA CYS A 58 70.11 10.41 18.50
C CYS A 58 68.62 10.25 18.86
N LEU A 59 67.70 10.59 17.96
CA LEU A 59 66.25 10.49 18.16
C LEU A 59 65.63 9.25 17.50
N ILE A 60 66.43 8.45 16.77
CA ILE A 60 65.97 7.17 16.26
C ILE A 60 66.48 6.02 17.11
N GLU A 61 65.66 5.00 17.31
CA GLU A 61 65.92 3.89 18.21
C GLU A 61 66.68 2.75 17.51
N SER A 62 66.61 2.67 16.18
CA SER A 62 67.25 1.61 15.40
C SER A 62 67.47 1.98 13.93
N ASP A 63 68.39 1.28 13.28
CA ASP A 63 68.60 1.36 11.84
C ASP A 63 67.32 1.04 11.04
N ALA A 64 66.52 0.07 11.52
CA ALA A 64 65.24 -0.29 10.91
C ALA A 64 64.26 0.89 10.88
N GLN A 65 64.30 1.77 11.89
CA GLN A 65 63.47 2.97 11.91
C GLN A 65 63.92 4.00 10.86
N ALA A 66 65.21 4.08 10.55
CA ALA A 66 65.69 4.93 9.45
C ALA A 66 65.17 4.45 8.08
N TYR A 67 65.15 3.13 7.86
CA TYR A 67 64.51 2.54 6.67
C TYR A 67 63.01 2.81 6.64
N ALA A 68 62.30 2.57 7.74
CA ALA A 68 60.86 2.82 7.81
C ALA A 68 60.48 4.29 7.53
N ASN A 69 61.29 5.25 8.00
CA ASN A 69 61.11 6.66 7.69
C ASN A 69 61.31 6.94 6.19
N ALA A 70 62.32 6.35 5.57
CA ALA A 70 62.58 6.50 4.14
C ALA A 70 61.47 5.86 3.29
N GLU A 71 61.00 4.67 3.66
CA GLU A 71 59.87 4.00 3.03
C GLU A 71 58.60 4.85 3.12
N PHE A 72 58.27 5.37 4.30
CA PHE A 72 57.11 6.24 4.46
C PHE A 72 57.19 7.50 3.60
N ILE A 73 58.34 8.18 3.55
CA ILE A 73 58.52 9.36 2.70
C ILE A 73 58.45 8.99 1.22
N ALA A 74 58.97 7.82 0.84
CA ALA A 74 58.90 7.33 -0.53
C ALA A 74 57.44 7.03 -0.96
N ASP A 75 56.63 6.47 -0.07
CA ASP A 75 55.22 6.18 -0.30
C ASP A 75 54.35 7.44 -0.22
N ALA A 76 54.60 8.33 0.74
CA ALA A 76 53.94 9.62 0.93
C ALA A 76 54.52 10.72 0.01
N ASN A 77 54.87 10.35 -1.21
CA ASN A 77 55.43 11.25 -2.21
C ASN A 77 54.35 12.17 -2.83
N PRO A 78 54.74 13.19 -3.62
CA PRO A 78 53.80 14.11 -4.26
C PRO A 78 52.74 13.43 -5.15
N ALA A 79 53.08 12.34 -5.85
CA ALA A 79 52.12 11.64 -6.69
C ALA A 79 51.02 10.96 -5.86
N THR A 80 51.39 10.33 -4.73
CA THR A 80 50.43 9.75 -3.79
C THR A 80 49.55 10.82 -3.16
N VAL A 81 50.12 11.94 -2.74
CA VAL A 81 49.36 13.07 -2.17
C VAL A 81 48.35 13.61 -3.17
N LEU A 82 48.73 13.82 -4.43
CA LEU A 82 47.81 14.29 -5.47
C LEU A 82 46.68 13.28 -5.73
N ALA A 83 46.99 11.98 -5.80
CA ALA A 83 45.97 10.95 -5.97
C ALA A 83 44.95 10.93 -4.83
N LEU A 84 45.40 11.09 -3.58
CA LEU A 84 44.51 11.19 -2.41
C LEU A 84 43.66 12.47 -2.44
N LEU A 85 44.21 13.59 -2.92
CA LEU A 85 43.47 14.84 -3.09
C LEU A 85 42.40 14.71 -4.18
N ASP A 86 42.73 14.10 -5.32
CA ASP A 86 41.78 13.80 -6.40
C ASP A 86 40.65 12.87 -5.94
N GLU A 87 40.97 11.84 -5.15
CA GLU A 87 39.96 10.96 -4.53
C GLU A 87 39.06 11.72 -3.56
N ARG A 88 39.65 12.57 -2.70
CA ARG A 88 38.89 13.40 -1.76
C ARG A 88 37.95 14.36 -2.50
N GLU A 89 38.40 15.04 -3.54
CA GLU A 89 37.58 15.95 -4.35
C GLU A 89 36.41 15.21 -5.01
N ARG A 90 36.65 14.03 -5.58
CA ARG A 90 35.58 13.16 -6.14
C ARG A 90 34.57 12.74 -5.07
N ASN A 91 35.04 12.36 -3.88
CA ASN A 91 34.17 11.98 -2.76
C ASN A 91 33.31 13.17 -2.28
N GLN A 92 33.88 14.37 -2.21
CA GLN A 92 33.13 15.58 -1.89
C GLN A 92 32.05 15.90 -2.92
N GLN A 93 32.35 15.75 -4.21
CA GLN A 93 31.35 15.92 -5.27
C GLN A 93 30.25 14.86 -5.20
N TYR A 94 30.60 13.62 -4.86
CA TYR A 94 29.62 12.55 -4.66
C TYR A 94 28.65 12.87 -3.50
N ILE A 95 29.18 13.31 -2.35
CA ILE A 95 28.36 13.70 -1.20
C ILE A 95 27.39 14.82 -1.57
N LYS A 96 27.87 15.89 -2.24
CA LYS A 96 27.00 16.99 -2.70
C LYS A 96 25.86 16.51 -3.61
N ARG A 97 26.13 15.58 -4.53
CA ARG A 97 25.08 15.01 -5.39
C ARG A 97 24.06 14.19 -4.60
N ARG A 98 24.52 13.42 -3.62
CA ARG A 98 23.63 12.63 -2.74
C ARG A 98 22.78 13.52 -1.85
N ASP A 99 23.33 14.62 -1.35
CA ASP A 99 22.57 15.58 -0.55
C ASP A 99 21.47 16.23 -1.39
N GLN A 100 21.77 16.62 -2.64
CA GLN A 100 20.75 17.13 -3.57
C GLN A 100 19.67 16.09 -3.88
N GLU A 101 20.07 14.86 -4.19
CA GLU A 101 19.13 13.77 -4.47
C GLU A 101 18.23 13.49 -3.26
N ASN A 102 18.79 13.51 -2.05
CA ASN A 102 18.03 13.32 -0.81
C ASN A 102 17.05 14.47 -0.56
N GLU A 103 17.42 15.71 -0.89
CA GLU A 103 16.52 16.87 -0.82
C GLU A 103 15.34 16.72 -1.79
N ASP A 104 15.61 16.35 -3.04
CA ASP A 104 14.58 16.13 -4.06
C ASP A 104 13.63 14.97 -3.68
N ILE A 105 14.18 13.90 -3.10
CA ILE A 105 13.40 12.79 -2.55
C ILE A 105 12.53 13.27 -1.39
N ALA A 106 13.08 14.06 -0.46
CA ALA A 106 12.33 14.58 0.68
C ALA A 106 11.14 15.46 0.24
N LEU A 107 11.34 16.30 -0.78
CA LEU A 107 10.28 17.11 -1.38
C LEU A 107 9.20 16.25 -2.02
N THR A 108 9.58 15.22 -2.77
CA THR A 108 8.65 14.30 -3.43
C THR A 108 7.83 13.50 -2.41
N VAL A 109 8.49 12.95 -1.40
CA VAL A 109 7.85 12.23 -0.30
C VAL A 109 6.90 13.16 0.47
N GLY A 110 7.28 14.42 0.67
CA GLY A 110 6.42 15.44 1.26
C GLY A 110 5.11 15.63 0.49
N LYS A 111 5.18 15.80 -0.85
CA LYS A 111 4.01 15.94 -1.72
C LYS A 111 3.11 14.70 -1.67
N LEU A 112 3.69 13.52 -1.82
CA LEU A 112 2.94 12.25 -1.80
C LEU A 112 2.24 12.02 -0.45
N ARG A 113 2.82 12.47 0.67
CA ARG A 113 2.16 12.38 1.98
C ARG A 113 0.92 13.25 2.06
N VAL A 114 0.97 14.47 1.50
CA VAL A 114 -0.19 15.37 1.44
C VAL A 114 -1.28 14.77 0.55
N GLU A 115 -0.93 14.33 -0.66
CA GLU A 115 -1.89 13.70 -1.58
C GLU A 115 -2.52 12.42 -0.98
N LEU A 116 -1.72 11.63 -0.26
CA LEU A 116 -2.21 10.44 0.45
C LEU A 116 -3.21 10.80 1.55
N GLU A 117 -2.97 11.89 2.29
CA GLU A 117 -3.89 12.32 3.34
C GLU A 117 -5.20 12.85 2.76
N GLU A 118 -5.13 13.64 1.67
CA GLU A 118 -6.31 14.13 0.97
C GLU A 118 -7.17 12.98 0.40
N THR A 119 -6.53 11.97 -0.21
CA THR A 119 -7.23 10.81 -0.76
C THR A 119 -7.85 9.95 0.34
N LYS A 120 -7.19 9.79 1.48
CA LYS A 120 -7.76 9.13 2.67
C LYS A 120 -8.97 9.87 3.22
N SER A 121 -8.91 11.20 3.33
CA SER A 121 -10.05 12.01 3.78
C SER A 121 -11.27 11.80 2.87
N LYS A 122 -11.09 11.91 1.56
CA LYS A 122 -12.16 11.67 0.57
C LYS A 122 -12.74 10.26 0.66
N LEU A 123 -11.89 9.25 0.88
CA LEU A 123 -12.35 7.87 1.06
C LEU A 123 -13.19 7.72 2.34
N ASN A 124 -12.80 8.39 3.43
CA ASN A 124 -13.56 8.38 4.67
C ASN A 124 -14.93 9.07 4.51
N GLU A 125 -14.97 10.23 3.84
CA GLU A 125 -16.22 10.93 3.51
C GLU A 125 -17.15 10.05 2.67
N GLN A 126 -16.62 9.36 1.65
CA GLN A 126 -17.40 8.42 0.86
C GLN A 126 -17.93 7.25 1.70
N ARG A 127 -17.10 6.73 2.60
CA ARG A 127 -17.50 5.64 3.49
C ARG A 127 -18.66 6.06 4.40
N GLU A 128 -18.56 7.22 5.03
CA GLU A 128 -19.63 7.77 5.88
C GLU A 128 -20.93 7.98 5.10
N TYR A 129 -20.84 8.49 3.86
CA TYR A 129 -21.99 8.62 2.97
C TYR A 129 -22.68 7.28 2.71
N TYR A 130 -21.92 6.25 2.29
CA TYR A 130 -22.48 4.93 2.01
C TYR A 130 -23.04 4.25 3.27
N GLU A 131 -22.39 4.40 4.42
CA GLU A 131 -22.91 3.91 5.70
C GLU A 131 -24.26 4.57 6.04
N GLY A 132 -24.42 5.87 5.79
CA GLY A 132 -25.70 6.57 5.93
C GLY A 132 -26.79 6.03 5.01
N VAL A 133 -26.50 5.88 3.71
CA VAL A 133 -27.45 5.34 2.72
C VAL A 133 -27.89 3.91 3.09
N ILE A 134 -26.94 3.06 3.51
CA ILE A 134 -27.23 1.69 3.93
C ILE A 134 -28.09 1.67 5.20
N SER A 135 -27.79 2.55 6.16
CA SER A 135 -28.57 2.68 7.40
C SER A 135 -30.01 3.07 7.12
N ASP A 136 -30.23 4.10 6.30
CA ASP A 136 -31.59 4.55 5.95
C ASP A 136 -32.33 3.53 5.10
N GLY A 137 -31.65 2.88 4.15
CA GLY A 137 -32.20 1.76 3.40
C GLY A 137 -32.64 0.60 4.30
N SER A 138 -31.81 0.25 5.29
CA SER A 138 -32.11 -0.81 6.26
C SER A 138 -33.33 -0.47 7.13
N LYS A 139 -33.43 0.78 7.60
CA LYS A 139 -34.63 1.26 8.32
C LYS A 139 -35.88 1.14 7.45
N ARG A 140 -35.80 1.55 6.19
CA ARG A 140 -36.93 1.50 5.26
C ARG A 140 -37.39 0.06 4.98
N ILE A 141 -36.44 -0.87 4.83
CA ILE A 141 -36.76 -2.29 4.67
C ILE A 141 -37.45 -2.82 5.93
N ALA A 142 -36.93 -2.53 7.12
CA ALA A 142 -37.55 -2.94 8.38
C ALA A 142 -38.98 -2.39 8.54
N GLU A 143 -39.23 -1.12 8.15
CA GLU A 143 -40.58 -0.55 8.13
C GLU A 143 -41.52 -1.28 7.16
N LEU A 144 -41.03 -1.67 5.98
CA LEU A 144 -41.81 -2.40 4.98
C LEU A 144 -42.10 -3.83 5.44
N GLU A 145 -41.11 -4.52 6.00
CA GLU A 145 -41.25 -5.87 6.56
C GLU A 145 -42.19 -5.89 7.77
N ALA A 146 -42.20 -4.84 8.60
CA ALA A 146 -43.14 -4.72 9.71
C ALA A 146 -44.59 -4.48 9.24
N ARG A 147 -44.78 -3.89 8.06
CA ARG A 147 -46.10 -3.73 7.43
C ARG A 147 -46.55 -4.97 6.65
N GLU A 148 -45.61 -5.85 6.31
CA GLU A 148 -45.90 -7.08 5.59
C GLU A 148 -46.63 -8.07 6.51
N ILE A 149 -47.84 -8.49 6.10
CA ILE A 149 -48.62 -9.48 6.83
C ILE A 149 -48.11 -10.86 6.44
N LYS A 150 -47.53 -11.59 7.39
CA LYS A 150 -47.00 -12.95 7.15
C LYS A 150 -48.03 -14.02 7.55
N PRO A 151 -48.30 -15.04 6.71
CA PRO A 151 -49.18 -16.15 7.08
C PRO A 151 -48.57 -16.99 8.20
N ALA A 152 -49.40 -17.49 9.11
CA ALA A 152 -48.98 -18.50 10.07
C ALA A 152 -48.71 -19.86 9.38
N LYS A 153 -47.99 -20.76 10.06
CA LYS A 153 -47.68 -22.09 9.54
C LYS A 153 -48.98 -22.89 9.31
N GLY A 154 -49.27 -23.24 8.06
CA GLY A 154 -50.50 -23.94 7.66
C GLY A 154 -51.68 -23.01 7.35
N GLU A 155 -51.50 -21.69 7.44
CA GLU A 155 -52.48 -20.68 7.04
C GLU A 155 -52.27 -20.26 5.58
N VAL A 156 -53.36 -20.15 4.83
CA VAL A 156 -53.36 -19.52 3.50
C VAL A 156 -53.85 -18.08 3.68
N LEU A 157 -52.92 -17.12 3.62
CA LEU A 157 -53.25 -15.71 3.66
C LEU A 157 -53.61 -15.21 2.26
N VAL A 158 -54.82 -14.66 2.11
CA VAL A 158 -55.24 -13.98 0.88
C VAL A 158 -55.34 -12.48 1.15
N VAL A 159 -54.48 -11.69 0.51
CA VAL A 159 -54.49 -10.22 0.59
C VAL A 159 -55.16 -9.66 -0.66
N VAL A 160 -56.36 -9.10 -0.49
CA VAL A 160 -57.08 -8.41 -1.58
C VAL A 160 -56.77 -6.91 -1.48
N SER A 161 -55.95 -6.38 -2.39
CA SER A 161 -55.52 -4.99 -2.41
C SER A 161 -56.02 -4.23 -3.64
N GLY A 162 -56.08 -2.90 -3.56
CA GLY A 162 -56.63 -2.04 -4.61
C GLY A 162 -57.26 -0.75 -4.08
N PHE A 163 -57.59 0.18 -4.98
CA PHE A 163 -58.17 1.48 -4.64
C PHE A 163 -59.55 1.37 -3.97
N THR A 164 -59.95 2.38 -3.20
CA THR A 164 -61.32 2.44 -2.63
C THR A 164 -62.35 2.42 -3.76
N GLY A 165 -63.38 1.57 -3.64
CA GLY A 165 -64.43 1.42 -4.66
C GLY A 165 -64.13 0.44 -5.80
N CYS A 166 -62.96 -0.21 -5.87
CA CYS A 166 -62.63 -1.16 -6.95
C CYS A 166 -63.20 -2.58 -6.76
N GLY A 167 -64.16 -2.78 -5.84
CA GLY A 167 -64.81 -4.08 -5.62
C GLY A 167 -64.02 -5.09 -4.76
N LYS A 168 -63.00 -4.64 -3.99
CA LYS A 168 -62.22 -5.53 -3.10
C LYS A 168 -63.09 -6.33 -2.13
N SER A 169 -64.06 -5.67 -1.50
CA SER A 169 -64.96 -6.27 -0.51
C SER A 169 -65.88 -7.31 -1.14
N THR A 170 -66.22 -7.16 -2.42
CA THR A 170 -66.96 -8.18 -3.20
C THR A 170 -66.12 -9.45 -3.35
N ILE A 171 -64.86 -9.31 -3.78
CA ILE A 171 -63.95 -10.45 -3.94
C ILE A 171 -63.67 -11.14 -2.60
N ALA A 172 -63.39 -10.36 -1.55
CA ALA A 172 -63.16 -10.90 -0.21
C ALA A 172 -64.41 -11.62 0.35
N GLY A 173 -65.60 -11.08 0.08
CA GLY A 173 -66.88 -11.71 0.45
C GLY A 173 -67.13 -13.02 -0.28
N GLU A 174 -66.91 -13.08 -1.60
CA GLU A 174 -67.03 -14.31 -2.39
C GLU A 174 -66.10 -15.42 -1.89
N ILE A 175 -64.85 -15.07 -1.58
CA ILE A 175 -63.87 -16.01 -1.00
C ILE A 175 -64.37 -16.51 0.36
N GLU A 176 -64.87 -15.63 1.22
CA GLU A 176 -65.37 -16.01 2.55
C GLU A 176 -66.52 -17.03 2.47
N ILE A 177 -67.50 -16.79 1.59
CA ILE A 177 -68.65 -17.69 1.44
C ILE A 177 -68.20 -19.03 0.85
N ALA A 178 -67.40 -19.01 -0.21
CA ALA A 178 -66.92 -20.22 -0.88
C ALA A 178 -66.17 -21.13 0.09
N MET A 179 -65.26 -20.56 0.89
CA MET A 179 -64.48 -21.29 1.87
C MET A 179 -65.35 -21.82 3.03
N LYS A 180 -66.30 -21.03 3.54
CA LYS A 180 -67.26 -21.51 4.57
C LYS A 180 -68.14 -22.65 4.04
N ALA A 181 -68.58 -22.57 2.78
CA ALA A 181 -69.40 -23.61 2.16
C ALA A 181 -68.69 -24.96 2.04
N ILE A 182 -67.36 -24.97 1.87
CA ILE A 182 -66.53 -26.20 1.87
C ILE A 182 -66.01 -26.58 3.26
N GLY A 183 -66.44 -25.88 4.32
CA GLY A 183 -66.05 -26.16 5.71
C GLY A 183 -64.66 -25.66 6.12
N VAL A 184 -64.02 -24.80 5.33
CA VAL A 184 -62.74 -24.17 5.69
C VAL A 184 -63.00 -22.97 6.60
N PRO A 185 -62.36 -22.89 7.79
CA PRO A 185 -62.52 -21.76 8.69
C PRO A 185 -61.91 -20.49 8.07
N VAL A 186 -62.69 -19.41 7.99
CA VAL A 186 -62.25 -18.11 7.46
C VAL A 186 -62.38 -17.03 8.51
N LYS A 187 -61.36 -16.16 8.56
CA LYS A 187 -61.37 -14.93 9.34
C LYS A 187 -61.06 -13.75 8.43
N TRP A 188 -62.05 -12.88 8.19
CA TRP A 188 -61.84 -11.62 7.49
C TRP A 188 -61.53 -10.50 8.49
N THR A 189 -60.24 -10.22 8.70
CA THR A 189 -59.78 -9.14 9.58
C THR A 189 -60.06 -7.76 9.00
N ASN A 190 -60.52 -6.80 9.82
CA ASN A 190 -60.91 -5.43 9.43
C ASN A 190 -62.06 -5.31 8.41
N GLY A 191 -62.80 -6.38 8.15
CA GLY A 191 -63.89 -6.40 7.16
C GLY A 191 -65.23 -5.84 7.65
N ASP A 192 -65.47 -5.74 8.96
CA ASP A 192 -66.82 -5.48 9.51
C ASP A 192 -67.42 -4.13 9.11
N ALA A 193 -66.59 -3.09 9.02
CA ALA A 193 -67.03 -1.77 8.56
C ALA A 193 -67.36 -1.77 7.06
N GLU A 194 -66.55 -2.44 6.23
CA GLU A 194 -66.79 -2.55 4.78
C GLU A 194 -67.99 -3.47 4.46
N LYS A 195 -68.15 -4.57 5.20
CA LYS A 195 -69.29 -5.51 5.08
C LYS A 195 -70.63 -4.81 5.30
N ARG A 196 -70.72 -4.00 6.36
CA ARG A 196 -71.93 -3.23 6.68
C ARG A 196 -72.22 -2.15 5.64
N MET A 197 -71.19 -1.52 5.09
CA MET A 197 -71.34 -0.44 4.10
C MET A 197 -71.72 -0.96 2.71
N THR A 198 -71.24 -2.14 2.32
CA THR A 198 -71.44 -2.71 0.97
C THR A 198 -72.55 -3.77 0.90
N GLY A 199 -73.12 -4.16 2.05
CA GLY A 199 -74.13 -5.23 2.10
C GLY A 199 -73.54 -6.62 1.85
N ALA A 200 -72.23 -6.79 1.95
CA ALA A 200 -71.52 -8.05 1.72
C ALA A 200 -71.62 -9.04 2.91
N ASP A 201 -72.70 -8.97 3.69
CA ASP A 201 -73.00 -9.91 4.77
C ASP A 201 -73.92 -11.02 4.24
N TRP A 202 -73.29 -12.05 3.70
CA TRP A 202 -73.96 -13.15 3.02
C TRP A 202 -74.19 -14.37 3.92
N LEU A 203 -73.96 -14.25 5.24
CA LEU A 203 -74.12 -15.37 6.19
C LEU A 203 -75.53 -15.97 6.16
N THR A 204 -76.56 -15.15 5.95
CA THR A 204 -77.96 -15.59 5.81
C THR A 204 -78.28 -16.23 4.46
N ALA A 205 -77.39 -16.10 3.47
CA ALA A 205 -77.57 -16.59 2.10
C ALA A 205 -76.68 -17.80 1.76
N ILE A 206 -75.95 -18.36 2.72
CA ILE A 206 -75.03 -19.49 2.48
C ILE A 206 -75.76 -20.73 1.92
N GLU A 207 -77.01 -20.96 2.34
CA GLU A 207 -77.85 -22.05 1.82
C GLU A 207 -78.26 -21.85 0.34
N MET A 208 -78.27 -20.59 -0.13
CA MET A 208 -78.55 -20.22 -1.51
C MET A 208 -77.29 -20.23 -2.39
N TYR A 209 -76.10 -20.23 -1.78
CA TYR A 209 -74.82 -20.21 -2.49
C TYR A 209 -74.52 -21.58 -3.10
N LYS A 210 -74.91 -21.76 -4.37
CA LYS A 210 -74.68 -22.98 -5.16
C LYS A 210 -73.92 -22.63 -6.45
N PRO A 211 -72.60 -22.35 -6.36
CA PRO A 211 -71.82 -22.02 -7.54
C PRO A 211 -71.69 -23.25 -8.45
N ASN A 212 -71.70 -23.02 -9.76
CA ASN A 212 -71.34 -24.04 -10.74
C ASN A 212 -69.84 -23.94 -11.01
N VAL A 213 -69.07 -24.94 -10.59
CA VAL A 213 -67.63 -25.01 -10.82
C VAL A 213 -67.35 -25.96 -11.99
N ARG A 214 -66.73 -25.44 -13.06
CA ARG A 214 -66.21 -26.26 -14.17
C ARG A 214 -64.70 -26.31 -14.08
N ILE A 215 -64.15 -27.48 -13.76
CA ILE A 215 -62.70 -27.72 -13.77
C ILE A 215 -62.33 -28.31 -15.12
N VAL A 216 -61.31 -27.74 -15.78
CA VAL A 216 -60.74 -28.28 -17.01
C VAL A 216 -59.25 -28.50 -16.77
N GLU A 217 -58.86 -29.77 -16.71
CA GLU A 217 -57.45 -30.16 -16.69
C GLU A 217 -56.93 -30.23 -18.13
N VAL A 218 -55.91 -29.45 -18.45
CA VAL A 218 -55.24 -29.49 -19.76
C VAL A 218 -53.82 -29.99 -19.55
N ASN A 219 -53.55 -31.22 -19.99
CA ASN A 219 -52.18 -31.73 -20.03
C ASN A 219 -51.45 -31.14 -21.23
N VAL A 220 -50.49 -30.25 -20.96
CA VAL A 220 -49.53 -29.82 -21.97
C VAL A 220 -48.43 -30.88 -22.03
N PRO A 221 -48.22 -31.56 -23.18
CA PRO A 221 -47.18 -32.57 -23.29
C PRO A 221 -45.82 -31.94 -23.01
N ARG A 222 -45.02 -32.60 -22.16
CA ARG A 222 -43.61 -32.25 -22.00
C ARG A 222 -42.92 -32.43 -23.34
N VAL A 223 -42.26 -31.39 -23.84
CA VAL A 223 -41.37 -31.51 -25.00
C VAL A 223 -40.32 -32.58 -24.67
N ALA A 224 -40.21 -33.62 -25.51
CA ALA A 224 -39.22 -34.66 -25.35
C ALA A 224 -37.82 -34.04 -25.43
N GLY A 225 -37.16 -33.82 -24.29
CA GLY A 225 -35.81 -33.26 -24.24
C GLY A 225 -35.35 -32.68 -22.90
N THR A 226 -36.26 -32.25 -22.02
CA THR A 226 -35.85 -31.64 -20.74
C THR A 226 -35.65 -32.70 -19.66
N ARG A 227 -34.43 -33.27 -19.59
CA ARG A 227 -33.98 -34.03 -18.41
C ARG A 227 -33.99 -33.08 -17.20
N ILE A 228 -34.81 -33.38 -16.20
CA ILE A 228 -34.64 -32.82 -14.86
C ILE A 228 -33.54 -33.65 -14.20
N LYS A 229 -32.43 -33.01 -13.82
CA LYS A 229 -31.34 -33.66 -13.07
C LYS A 229 -31.87 -33.99 -11.66
N GLY A 230 -32.08 -35.27 -11.38
CA GLY A 230 -32.33 -35.75 -10.01
C GLY A 230 -33.40 -36.82 -9.88
N GLU A 231 -33.23 -37.94 -10.58
CA GLU A 231 -33.48 -39.30 -10.07
C GLU A 231 -32.29 -40.17 -10.48
#